data_AF-A0A958AKU6-F1
#
_entry.id   AF-A0A958AKU6-F1
#
_cell.length_a   1.000
_cell.length_b   1.000
_cell.length_c   1.000
_cell.angle_alpha   90.00
_cell.angle_beta   90.00
_cell.angle_gamma   90.00
#
_symmetry.space_group_name_H-M   'P 1'
#
loop_
_entity.id
_entity.type
_entity.pdbx_description
1 polymer ?
#
loop_
_entity_poly.entity_id
_entity_poly.type
_entity_poly.pdbx_seq_one_letter_code
_entity_poly.pdbx_strand_id
1 'polypeptide(L)'
;MSTRSWARGPLTGPVTIVPLATTVLFLAWYLGRNPSPLYIVAPLSTAAGLVLLRQPRLGLLAIVAVALAVPISIGTGTEVQLNLAALAIPALFGLWLLGAALRGHIAVPPSSVNLPLLLFLVAGLLSLGIGIVTW
;
A
#
# COMPACT_ATOMS: atom_id res chain seq x y z
N MET A 1 44.91 19.35 -1.60
CA MET A 1 44.24 18.40 -2.52
C MET A 1 44.00 17.09 -1.77
N SER A 2 42.77 16.85 -1.28
CA SER A 2 42.41 15.62 -0.54
C SER A 2 41.55 14.71 -1.42
N THR A 3 42.02 13.51 -1.74
CA THR A 3 41.27 12.50 -2.49
C THR A 3 40.43 11.65 -1.54
N ARG A 4 39.10 11.74 -1.65
CA ARG A 4 38.14 10.90 -0.92
C ARG A 4 38.16 9.48 -1.48
N SER A 5 38.72 8.54 -0.71
CA SER A 5 38.59 7.11 -0.96
C SER A 5 37.17 6.65 -0.58
N TRP A 6 36.32 6.48 -1.58
CA TRP A 6 35.00 5.88 -1.43
C TRP A 6 35.14 4.41 -1.01
N ALA A 7 34.82 4.12 0.25
CA ALA A 7 34.77 2.77 0.78
C ALA A 7 33.73 1.94 0.03
N ARG A 8 34.18 1.00 -0.81
CA ARG A 8 33.33 -0.05 -1.38
C ARG A 8 32.99 -1.01 -0.24
N GLY A 9 31.72 -1.03 0.18
CA GLY A 9 31.25 -1.97 1.19
C GLY A 9 31.44 -3.44 0.77
N PRO A 10 31.46 -4.39 1.71
CA PRO A 10 31.92 -5.77 1.52
C PRO A 10 31.02 -6.67 0.64
N LEU A 11 30.02 -6.12 -0.05
CA LEU A 11 28.96 -6.89 -0.73
C LEU A 11 28.91 -6.70 -2.26
N THR A 12 29.87 -5.99 -2.86
CA THR A 12 29.87 -5.61 -4.29
C THR A 12 30.82 -6.48 -5.14
N GLY A 13 30.85 -7.79 -4.90
CA GLY A 13 31.60 -8.74 -5.72
C GLY A 13 30.76 -9.30 -6.88
N PRO A 14 31.35 -9.66 -8.03
CA PRO A 14 30.61 -10.29 -9.13
C PRO A 14 29.91 -11.59 -8.70
N VAL A 15 30.44 -12.26 -7.67
CA VAL A 15 29.90 -13.50 -7.09
C VAL A 15 28.54 -13.30 -6.41
N THR A 16 28.19 -12.11 -5.91
CA THR A 16 26.86 -11.82 -5.34
C THR A 16 25.89 -11.26 -6.38
N ILE A 17 26.41 -10.53 -7.37
CA ILE A 17 25.59 -9.87 -8.40
C ILE A 17 25.03 -10.90 -9.40
N VAL A 18 25.87 -11.83 -9.86
CA VAL A 18 25.46 -12.85 -10.85
C VAL A 18 24.31 -13.71 -10.36
N PRO A 19 24.34 -14.37 -9.18
CA PRO A 19 23.22 -15.20 -8.73
C PRO A 19 21.96 -14.38 -8.47
N LEU A 20 22.09 -13.15 -7.95
CA LEU A 20 20.94 -12.25 -7.76
C LEU A 20 20.29 -11.90 -9.11
N ALA A 21 21.09 -11.50 -10.10
CA ALA A 21 20.61 -11.17 -11.43
C ALA A 21 19.94 -12.38 -12.10
N THR A 22 20.55 -13.56 -12.05
CA THR A 22 19.98 -14.79 -12.62
C THR A 22 18.66 -15.16 -11.93
N THR A 23 18.59 -15.01 -10.60
CA THR A 23 17.36 -15.25 -9.84
C THR A 23 16.25 -14.28 -10.25
N VAL A 24 16.56 -12.99 -10.36
CA VAL A 24 15.60 -11.96 -10.79
C VAL A 24 15.10 -12.22 -12.22
N LEU A 25 16.01 -12.56 -13.15
CA LEU A 25 15.66 -12.85 -14.55
C LEU A 25 14.83 -14.13 -14.69
N PHE A 26 15.17 -15.17 -13.93
CA PHE A 26 14.39 -16.41 -13.92
C PHE A 26 12.98 -16.19 -13.35
N LEU A 27 12.87 -15.41 -12.27
CA LEU A 27 11.57 -15.03 -11.69
C LEU A 27 10.74 -14.22 -12.69
N ALA A 28 11.36 -13.26 -13.38
CA ALA A 28 10.70 -12.44 -14.40
C ALA A 28 10.19 -13.29 -15.58
N TRP A 29 11.01 -14.24 -16.06
CA TRP A 29 10.60 -15.17 -17.12
C TRP A 29 9.45 -16.08 -16.68
N TYR A 30 9.51 -16.62 -15.46
CA TYR A 30 8.47 -17.51 -14.91
C TYR A 30 7.14 -16.76 -14.71
N LEU A 31 7.18 -15.56 -14.14
CA LEU A 31 6.02 -14.69 -13.93
C LEU A 31 5.43 -14.18 -15.25
N GLY A 32 6.26 -13.99 -16.29
CA GLY A 32 5.81 -13.54 -17.61
C GLY A 32 5.10 -14.61 -18.44
N ARG A 33 5.26 -15.90 -18.11
CA ARG A 33 4.70 -17.02 -18.90
C ARG A 33 3.19 -17.20 -18.74
N ASN A 34 2.63 -16.73 -17.63
CA ASN A 34 1.19 -16.67 -17.39
C ASN A 34 0.83 -15.24 -16.98
N PRO A 35 0.51 -14.34 -17.94
CA PRO A 35 0.19 -12.95 -17.64
C PRO A 35 -1.15 -12.87 -16.89
N SER A 36 -1.09 -13.09 -15.59
CA SER A 36 -2.17 -12.83 -14.65
C SER A 36 -1.93 -11.46 -14.03
N PRO A 37 -2.95 -10.58 -13.99
CA PRO A 37 -2.87 -9.30 -13.29
C PRO A 37 -2.37 -9.46 -11.85
N LEU A 38 -2.68 -10.61 -11.21
CA LEU A 38 -2.29 -10.91 -9.84
C LEU A 38 -0.77 -10.91 -9.63
N TYR A 39 0.01 -11.40 -10.61
CA TYR A 39 1.47 -11.47 -10.51
C TYR A 39 2.15 -10.10 -10.60
N ILE A 40 1.47 -9.11 -11.16
CA ILE A 40 1.97 -7.73 -11.24
C ILE A 40 1.46 -6.93 -10.03
N VAL A 41 0.17 -7.05 -9.72
CA VAL A 41 -0.48 -6.29 -8.66
C VAL A 41 0.02 -6.71 -7.28
N ALA A 42 0.25 -8.00 -7.03
CA ALA A 42 0.68 -8.50 -5.71
C ALA A 42 2.06 -7.96 -5.26
N PRO A 43 3.15 -8.07 -6.05
CA PRO A 43 4.44 -7.53 -5.64
C PRO A 43 4.40 -5.99 -5.58
N LEU A 44 3.68 -5.33 -6.50
CA LEU A 44 3.56 -3.88 -6.52
C LEU A 44 2.83 -3.36 -5.29
N SER A 45 1.70 -3.98 -4.93
CA SER A 45 0.92 -3.61 -3.74
C SER A 45 1.68 -3.92 -2.45
N THR A 46 2.44 -5.02 -2.42
CA THR A 46 3.31 -5.35 -1.28
C THR A 46 4.42 -4.32 -1.10
N ALA A 47 5.11 -3.96 -2.19
CA ALA A 47 6.16 -2.95 -2.16
C ALA A 47 5.61 -1.58 -1.73
N ALA A 48 4.47 -1.17 -2.30
CA ALA A 48 3.78 0.06 -1.90
C ALA A 48 3.38 0.02 -0.42
N GLY A 49 2.76 -1.06 0.05
CA GLY A 49 2.39 -1.24 1.45
C GLY A 49 3.59 -1.13 2.40
N LEU A 50 4.71 -1.75 2.06
CA LEU A 50 5.96 -1.65 2.84
C LEU A 50 6.52 -0.23 2.87
N VAL A 51 6.50 0.49 1.75
CA VAL A 51 6.90 1.90 1.69
C VAL A 51 6.01 2.75 2.58
N LEU A 52 4.70 2.53 2.55
CA LEU A 52 3.73 3.26 3.37
C LEU A 52 3.87 2.95 4.86
N LEU A 53 4.19 1.70 5.23
CA LEU A 53 4.47 1.33 6.62
C LEU A 53 5.71 2.05 7.16
N ARG A 54 6.72 2.27 6.32
CA ARG A 54 7.93 3.02 6.67
C ARG A 54 7.72 4.54 6.65
N GLN A 55 6.90 5.04 5.74
CA GLN A 55 6.62 6.46 5.57
C GLN A 55 5.11 6.74 5.48
N PRO A 56 4.38 6.72 6.62
CA PRO A 56 2.92 6.89 6.63
C PRO A 56 2.44 8.21 6.02
N ARG A 57 3.30 9.24 6.03
CA ARG A 57 3.02 10.55 5.43
C ARG A 57 2.73 10.47 3.92
N LEU A 58 3.30 9.48 3.23
CA LEU A 58 3.04 9.24 1.82
C LEU A 58 1.62 8.70 1.57
N GLY A 59 0.95 8.14 2.59
CA GLY A 59 -0.40 7.60 2.45
C GLY A 59 -1.41 8.66 1.99
N LEU A 60 -1.38 9.86 2.56
CA LEU A 60 -2.26 10.96 2.16
C LEU A 60 -2.00 11.41 0.71
N LEU A 61 -0.73 11.53 0.32
CA LEU A 61 -0.36 11.87 -1.06
C LEU A 61 -0.79 10.76 -2.03
N ALA A 62 -0.69 9.50 -1.61
CA ALA A 62 -1.14 8.36 -2.40
C ALA A 62 -2.65 8.37 -2.61
N ILE A 63 -3.47 8.78 -1.63
CA ILE A 63 -4.93 8.95 -1.83
C ILE A 63 -5.19 9.97 -2.92
N VAL A 64 -4.55 11.13 -2.84
CA VAL A 64 -4.73 12.20 -3.84
C VAL A 64 -4.32 11.72 -5.23
N ALA A 65 -3.16 11.04 -5.33
CA ALA A 65 -2.70 10.47 -6.59
C ALA A 65 -3.68 9.43 -7.15
N VAL A 66 -4.19 8.51 -6.32
CA VAL A 66 -5.19 7.51 -6.74
C VAL A 66 -6.49 8.18 -7.19
N ALA A 67 -6.98 9.16 -6.44
CA ALA A 67 -8.21 9.88 -6.77
C ALA A 67 -8.14 10.61 -8.12
N LEU A 68 -6.96 11.12 -8.49
CA LEU A 68 -6.77 11.87 -9.74
C LEU A 68 -6.37 10.98 -10.92
N ALA A 69 -5.56 9.95 -10.69
CA ALA A 69 -4.94 9.16 -11.76
C ALA A 69 -5.67 7.84 -12.07
N VAL A 70 -6.53 7.36 -11.17
CA VAL A 70 -7.17 6.05 -11.30
C VAL A 70 -8.68 6.22 -11.45
N PRO A 71 -9.18 6.39 -12.70
CA PRO A 71 -10.62 6.54 -12.98
C PRO A 71 -11.31 5.17 -12.98
N ILE A 72 -11.08 4.36 -11.95
CA ILE A 72 -11.71 3.04 -11.82
C ILE A 72 -12.79 3.15 -10.75
N SER A 73 -14.01 2.91 -11.18
CA SER A 73 -15.17 2.74 -10.32
C SER A 73 -15.56 1.27 -10.24
N ILE A 74 -15.86 0.81 -9.03
CA ILE A 74 -16.39 -0.52 -8.78
C ILE A 74 -17.88 -0.35 -8.53
N GLY A 75 -18.71 -1.00 -9.36
CA GLY A 75 -20.14 -1.06 -9.14
C GLY A 75 -20.43 -1.92 -7.91
N THR A 76 -21.12 -1.36 -6.92
CA THR A 76 -21.46 -2.07 -5.67
C THR A 76 -22.74 -2.91 -5.77
N GLY A 77 -23.26 -3.11 -6.99
CA GLY A 77 -24.56 -3.76 -7.22
C GLY A 77 -25.77 -2.85 -6.96
N THR A 78 -25.53 -1.56 -6.70
CA THR A 78 -26.52 -0.50 -6.52
C THR A 78 -26.26 0.64 -7.53
N GLU A 79 -27.11 1.68 -7.54
CA GLU A 79 -26.89 2.88 -8.37
C GLU A 79 -25.62 3.68 -8.00
N VAL A 80 -24.94 3.31 -6.91
CA VAL A 80 -23.73 4.00 -6.45
C VAL A 80 -22.48 3.35 -7.02
N GLN A 81 -21.63 4.17 -7.63
CA GLN A 81 -20.31 3.77 -8.09
C GLN A 81 -19.26 4.11 -7.04
N LEU A 82 -18.49 3.11 -6.60
CA LEU A 82 -17.44 3.32 -5.61
C LEU A 82 -16.11 3.59 -6.31
N ASN A 83 -15.55 4.78 -6.14
CA ASN A 83 -14.23 5.11 -6.65
C ASN A 83 -13.15 4.36 -5.85
N LEU A 84 -12.09 3.90 -6.53
CA LEU A 84 -10.91 3.30 -5.91
C LEU A 84 -10.27 4.15 -4.81
N ALA A 85 -10.38 5.48 -4.88
CA ALA A 85 -9.96 6.38 -3.80
C ALA A 85 -10.76 6.16 -2.51
N ALA A 86 -12.06 5.86 -2.60
CA ALA A 86 -12.89 5.57 -1.43
C ALA A 86 -12.47 4.25 -0.75
N LEU A 87 -11.96 3.28 -1.52
CA LEU A 87 -11.36 2.05 -1.00
C LEU A 87 -9.94 2.24 -0.46
N ALA A 88 -9.20 3.23 -0.98
CA ALA A 88 -7.86 3.54 -0.50
C ALA A 88 -7.87 4.03 0.96
N ILE A 89 -8.88 4.79 1.36
CA ILE A 89 -9.02 5.32 2.72
C ILE A 89 -9.03 4.19 3.79
N PRO A 90 -9.94 3.20 3.75
CA PRO A 90 -9.95 2.12 4.73
C PRO A 90 -8.73 1.20 4.62
N ALA A 91 -8.19 0.99 3.41
CA ALA A 91 -6.96 0.22 3.24
C ALA A 91 -5.76 0.88 3.93
N LEU A 92 -5.62 2.20 3.80
CA LEU A 92 -4.58 2.97 4.47
C LEU A 92 -4.77 3.03 5.98
N PHE A 93 -6.02 3.13 6.43
CA PHE A 93 -6.33 3.02 7.84
C PHE A 93 -5.91 1.66 8.40
N GLY A 94 -6.22 0.57 7.69
CA GLY A 94 -5.78 -0.79 8.06
C GLY A 94 -4.25 -0.94 8.09
N LEU A 95 -3.55 -0.39 7.09
CA LEU A 95 -2.08 -0.37 7.05
C LEU A 95 -1.48 0.43 8.22
N TRP A 96 -2.07 1.59 8.53
CA TRP A 96 -1.64 2.38 9.67
C TRP A 96 -1.84 1.62 10.98
N LEU A 97 -3.00 0.97 11.15
CA LEU A 97 -3.33 0.18 12.33
C LEU A 97 -2.36 -1.00 12.49
N LEU A 98 -2.08 -1.72 11.40
CA LEU A 98 -1.10 -2.79 11.36
C LEU A 98 0.29 -2.27 11.75
N GLY A 99 0.71 -1.14 11.18
CA GLY A 99 1.98 -0.50 11.53
C GLY A 99 2.04 -0.06 13.00
N ALA A 100 0.94 0.44 13.56
CA ALA A 100 0.84 0.85 14.96
C ALA A 100 0.91 -0.36 15.91
N ALA A 101 0.22 -1.45 15.56
CA ALA A 101 0.26 -2.71 16.29
C ALA A 101 1.67 -3.33 16.28
N LEU A 102 2.33 -3.38 15.11
CA LEU A 102 3.69 -3.88 14.97
C LEU A 102 4.73 -3.06 15.77
N ARG A 103 4.48 -1.76 15.95
CA ARG A 103 5.33 -0.87 16.76
C ARG A 103 4.98 -0.91 18.27
N GLY A 104 3.96 -1.66 18.68
CA GLY A 104 3.51 -1.74 20.07
C GLY A 104 2.90 -0.46 20.62
N HIS A 105 2.64 0.54 19.77
CA HIS A 105 2.17 1.87 20.17
C HIS A 105 0.98 2.28 19.33
N ILE A 106 -0.22 1.89 19.77
CA ILE A 106 -1.49 2.42 19.26
C ILE A 106 -1.78 3.71 20.03
N ALA A 107 -1.01 4.76 19.74
CA ALA A 107 -1.27 6.09 20.27
C ALA A 107 -2.26 6.79 19.36
N VAL A 108 -3.56 6.56 19.56
CA VAL A 108 -4.59 7.47 19.05
C VAL A 108 -4.55 8.70 19.96
N PRO A 109 -4.22 9.89 19.45
CA PRO A 109 -4.26 11.10 20.27
C PRO A 109 -5.67 11.22 20.86
N PRO A 110 -5.83 11.40 22.19
CA PRO A 110 -7.14 11.56 22.79
C PRO A 110 -7.74 12.87 22.27
N SER A 111 -8.66 12.73 21.33
CA SER A 111 -9.45 13.81 20.75
C SER A 111 -10.90 13.34 20.74
N SER A 112 -11.80 14.19 21.21
CA SER A 112 -13.25 13.92 21.20
C SER A 112 -13.80 13.66 19.79
N VAL A 113 -13.05 14.04 18.75
CA VAL A 113 -13.42 13.87 17.35
C VAL A 113 -13.01 12.49 16.80
N ASN A 114 -11.98 11.85 17.36
CA ASN A 114 -11.40 10.63 16.80
C ASN A 114 -12.32 9.41 16.93
N LEU A 115 -12.98 9.25 18.09
CA LEU A 115 -13.90 8.13 18.33
C LEU A 115 -15.13 8.18 17.41
N PRO A 116 -15.86 9.32 17.28
CA PRO A 116 -16.97 9.42 16.33
C PRO A 116 -16.54 9.13 14.88
N LEU A 117 -15.38 9.65 14.44
CA LEU A 117 -14.86 9.39 13.09
C LEU A 117 -14.57 7.91 12.86
N LEU A 118 -14.02 7.21 13.85
CA LEU A 118 -13.71 5.79 13.75
C LEU A 118 -14.98 4.95 13.69
N LEU A 119 -15.98 5.27 14.51
CA LEU A 119 -17.30 4.64 14.47
C LEU A 119 -18.01 4.90 13.13
N PHE A 120 -17.93 6.13 12.62
CA PHE A 120 -18.46 6.47 11.29
C PHE A 120 -17.76 5.68 10.19
N LEU A 121 -16.44 5.52 10.25
CA LEU A 121 -15.68 4.73 9.28
C LEU A 121 -16.09 3.24 9.33
N VAL A 122 -16.23 2.68 10.53
CA VAL A 122 -16.62 1.26 10.70
C VAL A 122 -18.06 1.04 10.23
N ALA A 123 -18.99 1.91 10.61
CA ALA A 123 -20.36 1.89 10.10
C ALA A 123 -20.37 2.06 8.56
N GLY A 124 -19.55 2.99 8.07
CA GLY A 124 -19.05 3.17 6.71
C GLY A 124 -18.87 1.86 5.94
N LEU A 125 -17.90 1.09 6.42
CA LEU A 125 -17.44 -0.15 5.82
C LEU A 125 -18.46 -1.27 5.93
N LEU A 126 -19.17 -1.36 7.06
CA LEU A 126 -20.23 -2.36 7.25
C LEU A 126 -21.40 -2.10 6.29
N SER A 127 -21.83 -0.85 6.17
CA SER A 127 -22.91 -0.47 5.25
C SER A 127 -22.53 -0.77 3.80
N LEU A 128 -21.29 -0.43 3.42
CA LEU A 128 -20.74 -0.77 2.11
C LEU A 128 -20.72 -2.28 1.87
N GLY A 129 -20.25 -3.06 2.85
CA GLY A 129 -20.18 -4.53 2.74
C GLY A 129 -21.55 -5.20 2.67
N ILE A 130 -22.58 -4.59 3.28
CA ILE A 130 -23.97 -5.07 3.24
C ILE A 130 -24.69 -4.57 1.97
N GLY A 131 -24.08 -3.68 1.18
CA GLY A 131 -24.67 -3.11 -0.03
C GLY A 131 -25.74 -2.05 0.24
N ILE A 132 -25.86 -1.60 1.49
CA ILE A 132 -26.76 -0.52 1.88
C ILE A 132 -25.94 0.75 1.85
N VAL A 133 -26.06 1.55 0.79
CA VAL A 133 -25.46 2.89 0.73
C VAL A 133 -26.54 3.88 1.14
N THR A 134 -26.56 4.27 2.41
CA THR A 134 -27.55 5.23 2.96
C THR A 134 -27.06 6.68 2.97
N TRP A 135 -25.88 6.95 2.40
CA TRP A 135 -25.27 8.29 2.30
C TRP A 135 -24.96 8.68 0.86
#